data_AF-F3FWY1-F1
#
_entry.id   AF-F3FWY1-F1
#
_cell.length_a   1.000
_cell.length_b   1.000
_cell.length_c   1.000
_cell.angle_alpha   90.00
_cell.angle_beta   90.00
_cell.angle_gamma   90.00
#
_symmetry.space_group_name_H-M   'P 1'
#
loop_
_entity.id
_entity.type
_entity.pdbx_description
1 polymer ?
#
loop_
_entity_poly.entity_id
_entity_poly.type
_entity_poly.pdbx_seq_one_letter_code
_entity_poly.pdbx_strand_id
1 'polypeptide(L)' 'MKSRGMRIELGEIEAQLTSLPGIEESLVVAREDEPGQSRLVAYFIEQGPRPELDIARLRADMLDRLPGYMVPSAFVRL' A
#
# COMPACT_ATOMS: atom_id res chain seq x y z
N MET A 1 -19.41 -19.19 -9.39
CA MET A 1 -18.08 -18.99 -10.01
C MET A 1 -17.16 -18.45 -8.92
N LYS A 2 -16.36 -19.32 -8.30
CA LYS A 2 -15.52 -18.95 -7.14
C LYS A 2 -14.23 -18.37 -7.72
N SER A 3 -14.15 -17.04 -7.81
CA SER A 3 -12.90 -16.33 -8.12
C SER A 3 -11.81 -16.96 -7.26
N ARG A 4 -10.76 -17.47 -7.90
CA ARG A 4 -9.53 -17.88 -7.22
C ARG A 4 -8.82 -16.60 -6.81
N GLY A 5 -9.41 -15.90 -5.85
CA GLY A 5 -8.81 -14.72 -5.26
C GLY A 5 -7.56 -15.16 -4.53
N MET A 6 -6.41 -14.74 -5.03
CA MET A 6 -5.17 -14.79 -4.26
C MET A 6 -5.45 -14.05 -2.95
N ARG A 7 -5.30 -14.75 -1.83
CA ARG A 7 -5.58 -14.18 -0.51
C ARG A 7 -4.43 -13.24 -0.18
N ILE A 8 -4.62 -11.95 -0.49
CA ILE A 8 -3.67 -10.90 -0.16
C ILE A 8 -3.80 -10.62 1.34
N GLU A 9 -2.69 -10.73 2.07
CA GLU A 9 -2.63 -10.37 3.48
C GLU A 9 -2.32 -8.87 3.59
N LEU A 10 -3.34 -8.04 3.78
CA LEU A 10 -3.19 -6.57 3.83
C LEU A 10 -2.22 -6.14 4.93
N GLY A 11 -2.21 -6.86 6.07
CA GLY A 11 -1.28 -6.60 7.17
C GLY A 11 0.19 -6.77 6.82
N GLU A 12 0.54 -7.61 5.83
CA GLU A 12 1.92 -7.70 5.34
C GLU A 12 2.33 -6.43 4.62
N ILE A 13 1.42 -5.87 3.81
CA ILE A 13 1.65 -4.65 3.03
C ILE A 13 1.78 -3.45 3.98
N GLU A 14 0.92 -3.37 5.01
CA GLU A 14 0.98 -2.37 6.07
C GLU A 14 2.30 -2.46 6.86
N ALA A 15 2.74 -3.67 7.21
CA ALA A 15 4.02 -3.88 7.87
C ALA A 15 5.21 -3.43 6.99
N GLN A 16 5.15 -3.68 5.68
CA GLN A 16 6.19 -3.19 4.76
C GLN A 16 6.19 -1.66 4.68
N LEU A 17 5.01 -1.03 4.57
CA LEU A 17 4.89 0.43 4.52
C LEU A 17 5.43 1.10 5.78
N THR A 18 4.98 0.66 6.96
CA THR A 18 5.45 1.18 8.25
C THR A 18 6.92 0.91 8.52
N SER A 19 7.55 -0.04 7.82
CA SER A 19 9.01 -0.25 7.90
C SER A 19 9.84 0.78 7.11
N LEU A 20 9.20 1.56 6.23
CA LEU A 20 9.90 2.56 5.42
C LEU A 20 10.15 3.84 6.23
N PRO A 21 11.34 4.46 6.08
CA PRO A 21 11.66 5.70 6.77
C PRO A 21 10.64 6.80 6.45
N GLY A 22 10.15 7.48 7.49
CA GLY A 22 9.22 8.59 7.36
C GLY A 22 7.74 8.20 7.38
N ILE A 23 7.39 6.91 7.43
CA ILE A 23 6.00 6.46 7.69
C ILE A 23 5.83 6.24 9.20
N GLU A 24 4.85 6.90 9.81
CA GLU A 24 4.48 6.70 11.21
C GLU A 24 3.45 5.58 11.35
N GLU A 25 2.39 5.66 10.56
CA GLU A 25 1.30 4.67 10.52
C GLU A 25 0.86 4.43 9.08
N SER A 26 0.31 3.24 8.82
CA SER A 26 -0.29 2.93 7.52
C SER A 26 -1.47 1.96 7.65
N LEU A 27 -2.46 2.14 6.76
CA LEU A 27 -3.61 1.26 6.59
C LEU A 27 -3.79 0.97 5.10
N VAL A 28 -3.93 -0.31 4.74
CA VAL A 28 -4.16 -0.72 3.34
C VAL A 28 -5.54 -1.30 3.22
N VAL A 29 -6.30 -0.81 2.24
CA VAL A 29 -7.65 -1.29 1.95
C VAL A 29 -7.73 -1.83 0.52
N ALA A 30 -8.43 -2.95 0.37
CA ALA A 30 -8.86 -3.43 -0.94
C ALA A 30 -10.18 -2.74 -1.29
N ARG A 31 -10.19 -2.00 -2.39
CA ARG A 31 -11.40 -1.40 -2.97
C ARG A 31 -11.76 -2.16 -4.22
N GLU A 32 -12.99 -2.63 -4.30
CA GLU A 32 -13.57 -3.13 -5.53
C GLU A 32 -14.28 -1.96 -6.22
N ASP A 33 -13.66 -1.43 -7.27
CA ASP A 33 -14.31 -0.38 -8.07
C ASP A 33 -15.26 -1.03 -9.11
N GLU A 34 -14.88 -2.20 -9.64
CA GLU A 34 -15.70 -3.02 -10.54
C GLU A 34 -15.64 -4.50 -10.12
N PRO A 35 -16.69 -5.31 -10.40
CA PRO A 35 -16.70 -6.74 -10.08
C PRO A 35 -15.46 -7.48 -10.58
N GLY A 36 -14.67 -8.02 -9.65
CA GLY A 36 -13.44 -8.75 -9.96
C GLY A 36 -12.19 -7.89 -10.22
N GLN A 37 -12.30 -6.57 -10.12
CA GLN A 37 -11.18 -5.63 -10.17
C GLN A 37 -11.01 -4.97 -8.79
N SER A 38 -10.28 -5.67 -7.92
CA SER A 38 -9.85 -5.10 -6.64
C SER A 38 -8.56 -4.31 -6.83
N ARG A 39 -8.54 -3.07 -6.36
CA ARG A 39 -7.33 -2.26 -6.23
C ARG A 39 -6.95 -2.06 -4.78
N LEU A 40 -5.66 -1.92 -4.52
CA LEU A 40 -5.14 -1.63 -3.19
C LEU A 40 -4.89 -0.13 -3.05
N VAL A 41 -5.39 0.46 -1.97
CA VAL A 41 -5.15 1.86 -1.61
C VAL A 41 -4.48 1.89 -0.24
N ALA A 42 -3.35 2.58 -0.15
CA ALA A 42 -2.65 2.82 1.10
C ALA A 42 -2.94 4.22 1.61
N TYR A 43 -3.37 4.30 2.86
CA TYR A 43 -3.44 5.53 3.64
C TYR A 43 -2.26 5.54 4.61
N PHE A 44 -1.60 6.68 4.79
CA PHE A 44 -0.45 6.75 5.68
C PHE A 44 -0.29 8.13 6.33
N ILE A 45 0.37 8.13 7.48
CA ILE A 45 0.76 9.31 8.24
C ILE A 45 2.28 9.44 8.16
N GLU A 46 2.78 10.64 7.89
CA GLU A 46 4.22 10.93 7.81
C GLU A 46 4.80 11.30 9.19
N GLN A 47 6.05 10.91 9.43
CA GLN A 47 6.75 11.22 10.68
C GLN A 47 7.14 12.70 10.75
N GLY A 48 6.42 13.47 11.57
CA GLY A 48 6.77 14.84 11.93
C GLY A 48 6.72 15.86 10.77
N PRO A 49 7.12 17.13 11.01
CA PRO A 49 6.89 18.24 10.08
C PRO A 49 7.96 18.34 8.96
N ARG A 50 8.49 17.21 8.50
CA ARG A 50 9.65 17.13 7.58
C ARG A 50 9.22 16.58 6.22
N PRO A 51 10.03 16.79 5.16
CA PRO A 51 9.50 16.99 3.80
C PRO A 51 8.64 15.83 3.34
N GLU A 52 7.59 16.16 2.57
CA GLU A 52 6.68 15.16 2.01
C GLU A 52 7.45 14.02 1.36
N LEU A 53 7.02 12.78 1.63
CA LEU A 53 7.62 11.62 1.00
C LEU A 53 7.45 11.69 -0.53
N ASP A 54 8.34 11.06 -1.27
CA ASP A 54 8.11 10.86 -2.70
C ASP A 54 7.30 9.56 -2.89
N ILE A 55 6.06 9.68 -3.38
CA ILE A 55 5.18 8.53 -3.64
C ILE A 55 5.77 7.60 -4.69
N ALA A 56 6.48 8.12 -5.69
CA ALA A 56 7.13 7.28 -6.70
C ALA A 56 8.26 6.46 -6.07
N ARG A 57 9.03 7.06 -5.15
CA ARG A 57 10.05 6.37 -4.39
C ARG A 57 9.45 5.31 -3.47
N LEU A 58 8.38 5.65 -2.74
CA LEU A 58 7.66 4.74 -1.85
C LEU A 58 7.19 3.48 -2.62
N ARG A 59 6.58 3.69 -3.79
CA ARG A 59 6.16 2.59 -4.67
C ARG A 59 7.35 1.73 -5.12
N ALA A 60 8.46 2.34 -5.51
CA ALA A 60 9.66 1.62 -5.92
C ALA A 60 10.23 0.77 -4.78
N ASP A 61 10.36 1.33 -3.58
CA ASP A 61 10.85 0.60 -2.40
C ASP A 61 9.94 -0.58 -2.04
N MET A 62 8.63 -0.47 -2.27
CA MET A 62 7.70 -1.60 -2.10
C MET A 62 7.85 -2.66 -3.20
N LEU A 63 8.04 -2.27 -4.45
CA LEU A 63 8.25 -3.20 -5.58
C LEU A 63 9.53 -4.03 -5.42
N ASP A 64 10.54 -3.50 -4.74
CA ASP A 64 11.77 -4.24 -4.43
C ASP A 64 11.55 -5.34 -3.38
N ARG A 65 10.45 -5.28 -2.62
CA ARG A 65 10.17 -6.18 -1.48
C ARG A 65 8.96 -7.07 -1.68
N LEU A 66 8.02 -6.65 -2.52
CA LEU A 66 6.73 -7.30 -2.71
C LEU A 66 6.47 -7.59 -4.19
N PRO A 67 5.72 -8.65 -4.50
CA PRO A 67 5.15 -8.83 -5.83
C PRO A 67 4.32 -7.61 -6.24
N GLY A 68 4.39 -7.20 -7.51
CA GLY A 68 3.75 -5.97 -7.98
C GLY A 68 2.22 -5.90 -7.76
N TYR A 69 1.52 -7.03 -7.70
CA TYR A 69 0.08 -7.07 -7.40
C TYR A 69 -0.26 -6.81 -5.92
N MET A 70 0.72 -6.84 -5.02
CA MET A 70 0.57 -6.49 -3.60
C MET A 70 0.94 -5.02 -3.34
N VAL A 71 1.51 -4.33 -4.33
CA VAL A 71 1.87 -2.91 -4.19
C VAL A 71 0.62 -2.04 -4.40
N PRO A 72 0.27 -1.14 -3.46
CA PRO A 72 -0.86 -0.23 -3.61
C PRO A 72 -0.82 0.55 -4.93
N SER A 73 -1.95 0.63 -5.62
CA SER A 73 -2.06 1.42 -6.85
C SER A 73 -2.23 2.91 -6.54
N ALA A 74 -2.71 3.25 -5.35
CA ALA A 74 -2.83 4.62 -4.86
C ALA A 74 -2.29 4.75 -3.43
N PHE A 75 -1.71 5.92 -3.15
CA PHE A 75 -1.17 6.31 -1.84
C PHE A 75 -1.80 7.65 -1.45
N VAL A 76 -2.35 7.72 -0.25
CA VAL A 76 -3.07 8.89 0.26
C VAL A 76 -2.46 9.29 1.59
N ARG A 77 -1.97 10.52 1.66
CA ARG A 77 -1.53 11.16 2.90
C ARG A 77 -2.73 11.58 3.73
N LEU A 78 -2.62 11.43 5.05
CA LEU A 78 -3.59 11.91 6.04
C LEU A 78 -3.09 13.14 6.79
#